data_AF-A0A1R2CEP9-F1
#
_entry.id   AF-A0A1R2CEP9-F1
#
_cell.length_a   1.000
_cell.length_b   1.000
_cell.length_c   1.000
_cell.angle_alpha   90.00
_cell.angle_beta   90.00
_cell.angle_gamma   90.00
#
_symmetry.space_group_name_H-M   'P 1'
#
loop_
_entity.id
_entity.type
_entity.pdbx_description
1 polymer ?
#
loop_
_entity_poly.entity_id
_entity_poly.type
_entity_poly.pdbx_seq_one_letter_code
_entity_poly.pdbx_strand_id
1 'polypeptide(L)'
;MKNDPEPEILVPPDMEHLETEEIEKNYWFPYRRFAIMIILSALLLFVCGMGFNVYNKTGEIGEVIPYWIFSMLLLTPTACSYYFFFSFFQPRLRNPYEWEN
;
A
#
# COMPACT_ATOMS: atom_id res chain seq x y z
N MET A 1 -9.51 -58.11 -11.67
CA MET A 1 -10.05 -56.80 -11.25
C MET A 1 -9.73 -55.83 -12.37
N LYS A 2 -10.76 -55.23 -13.00
CA LYS A 2 -10.58 -54.16 -13.99
C LYS A 2 -10.22 -52.89 -13.21
N ASN A 3 -9.09 -52.27 -13.55
CA ASN A 3 -8.78 -50.93 -13.08
C ASN A 3 -9.60 -49.97 -13.94
N ASP A 4 -10.64 -49.38 -13.37
CA ASP A 4 -11.32 -48.25 -13.99
C ASP A 4 -10.38 -47.03 -13.93
N PRO A 5 -10.17 -46.31 -15.04
CA PRO A 5 -9.33 -45.12 -15.04
C PRO A 5 -10.05 -43.99 -14.27
N GLU A 6 -9.33 -43.29 -13.39
CA GLU A 6 -9.83 -42.08 -12.74
C GLU A 6 -10.26 -41.06 -13.80
N PRO A 7 -11.41 -40.38 -13.62
CA PRO A 7 -11.87 -39.40 -14.60
C PRO A 7 -10.92 -38.20 -14.61
N GLU A 8 -10.25 -38.00 -15.74
CA GLU A 8 -9.54 -36.75 -16.03
C GLU A 8 -10.55 -35.59 -15.90
N ILE A 9 -10.32 -34.73 -14.92
CA ILE A 9 -11.10 -33.53 -14.70
C ILE A 9 -10.89 -32.63 -15.93
N LEU A 10 -11.90 -32.56 -16.79
CA LEU A 10 -11.99 -31.61 -17.90
C LEU A 10 -12.02 -30.20 -17.32
N VAL A 11 -10.84 -29.59 -17.17
CA VAL A 11 -10.73 -28.16 -16.88
C VAL A 11 -11.31 -27.42 -18.09
N PRO A 12 -12.33 -26.55 -17.91
CA PRO A 12 -12.85 -25.75 -19.02
C PRO A 12 -11.73 -24.91 -19.63
N PRO A 13 -11.57 -24.89 -20.96
CA PRO A 13 -10.49 -24.16 -21.65
C PRO A 13 -10.52 -22.63 -21.41
N ASP A 14 -11.64 -22.11 -20.90
CA ASP A 14 -11.80 -20.68 -20.55
C ASP A 14 -11.11 -20.25 -19.24
N MET A 15 -10.62 -21.20 -18.43
CA MET A 15 -9.95 -20.86 -17.16
C MET A 15 -8.50 -20.40 -17.38
N GLU A 16 -7.80 -20.90 -18.40
CA GLU A 16 -6.41 -20.52 -18.69
C GLU A 16 -6.29 -19.06 -19.17
N HIS A 17 -7.29 -18.59 -19.93
CA HIS A 17 -7.29 -17.21 -20.44
C HIS A 17 -7.60 -16.16 -19.34
N LEU A 18 -8.37 -16.53 -18.32
CA LEU A 18 -8.67 -15.68 -17.16
C LEU A 18 -7.44 -15.48 -16.27
N GLU A 19 -6.67 -16.53 -15.99
CA GLU A 19 -5.43 -16.43 -15.22
C GLU A 19 -4.41 -15.53 -15.92
N THR A 20 -4.31 -15.64 -17.26
CA THR A 20 -3.32 -14.88 -18.04
C THR A 20 -3.63 -13.38 -18.05
N GLU A 21 -4.90 -12.96 -18.13
CA GLU A 21 -5.28 -11.54 -18.05
C GLU A 21 -5.11 -10.93 -16.64
N GLU A 22 -5.34 -11.71 -15.58
CA GLU A 22 -5.12 -11.26 -14.20
C GLU A 22 -3.64 -11.07 -13.86
N ILE A 23 -2.76 -11.89 -14.44
CA ILE A 23 -1.31 -11.79 -14.26
C ILE A 23 -0.74 -10.55 -14.97
N GLU A 24 -1.23 -10.21 -16.16
CA GLU A 24 -0.70 -9.08 -16.94
C GLU A 24 -1.12 -7.70 -16.38
N LYS A 25 -2.33 -7.58 -15.81
CA LYS A 25 -2.83 -6.31 -15.23
C LYS A 25 -2.23 -5.95 -13.86
N ASN A 26 -1.60 -6.89 -13.14
CA ASN A 26 -1.20 -6.69 -11.74
C ASN A 26 0.22 -6.15 -11.53
N TYR A 27 1.07 -6.12 -12.57
CA TYR A 27 2.45 -5.64 -12.43
C TYR A 27 2.54 -4.16 -12.01
N TRP A 28 1.54 -3.33 -12.36
CA TRP A 28 1.54 -1.88 -12.04
C TRP A 28 1.02 -1.55 -10.66
N PHE A 29 0.31 -2.48 -10.02
CA PHE A 29 -0.33 -2.26 -8.73
C PHE A 29 0.65 -1.92 -7.59
N PRO A 30 1.79 -2.64 -7.41
CA PRO A 30 2.75 -2.30 -6.36
C PRO A 30 3.48 -0.98 -6.63
N TYR A 31 3.81 -0.67 -7.89
CA TYR A 31 4.52 0.57 -8.24
C TYR A 31 3.67 1.82 -8.00
N ARG A 32 2.38 1.77 -8.31
CA ARG A 32 1.45 2.90 -8.02
C ARG A 32 1.37 3.18 -6.52
N ARG A 33 1.28 2.13 -5.69
CA ARG A 33 1.26 2.28 -4.22
C ARG A 33 2.58 2.83 -3.68
N PHE A 34 3.70 2.37 -4.22
CA PHE A 34 5.03 2.89 -3.88
C PHE A 34 5.17 4.39 -4.19
N ALA A 35 4.73 4.81 -5.38
CA ALA A 35 4.75 6.22 -5.77
C ALA A 35 3.90 7.08 -4.82
N ILE A 36 2.69 6.63 -4.47
CA ILE A 36 1.82 7.33 -3.52
C ILE A 36 2.50 7.47 -2.15
N MET A 37 3.12 6.40 -1.63
CA MET A 37 3.84 6.41 -0.36
C MET A 37 4.99 7.43 -0.36
N ILE A 38 5.77 7.49 -1.45
CA ILE A 38 6.84 8.48 -1.62
C ILE A 38 6.27 9.91 -1.65
N ILE A 39 5.23 10.15 -2.45
CA ILE A 39 4.62 11.47 -2.60
C ILE A 39 4.08 11.97 -1.27
N LEU A 40 3.35 11.13 -0.53
CA LEU A 40 2.80 11.49 0.78
C LEU A 40 3.91 11.77 1.79
N SER A 41 4.97 10.96 1.81
CA SER A 41 6.12 11.17 2.69
C SER A 41 6.86 12.47 2.36
N ALA A 42 7.07 12.76 1.07
CA ALA A 42 7.71 14.00 0.63
C ALA A 42 6.85 15.22 0.98
N LEU A 43 5.53 15.14 0.80
CA LEU A 43 4.59 16.20 1.15
C LEU A 43 4.60 16.47 2.66
N LEU A 44 4.60 15.42 3.48
CA LEU A 44 4.69 15.54 4.94
C LEU A 44 5.97 16.26 5.36
N LEU A 45 7.13 15.85 4.84
CA LEU A 45 8.41 16.50 5.12
C LEU A 45 8.43 17.95 4.64
N PHE A 46 7.85 18.22 3.46
CA PHE A 46 7.75 19.57 2.91
C PHE A 46 6.94 20.50 3.83
N VAL A 47 5.76 20.07 4.29
CA VAL A 47 4.91 20.88 5.19
C VAL A 47 5.59 21.09 6.54
N CYS A 48 6.21 20.05 7.12
CA CYS A 48 7.01 20.19 8.34
C CYS A 48 8.17 21.19 8.17
N GLY A 49 8.90 21.10 7.06
CA GLY A 49 10.01 22.01 6.73
C GLY A 49 9.55 23.45 6.55
N MET A 50 8.39 23.67 5.92
CA MET A 50 7.78 25.00 5.81
C MET A 50 7.43 25.58 7.17
N GLY A 51 6.81 24.79 8.06
CA GLY A 51 6.49 25.23 9.42
C GLY A 51 7.74 25.61 10.22
N PHE A 52 8.81 24.81 10.13
CA PHE A 52 10.09 25.12 10.77
C PHE A 52 10.75 26.39 10.19
N ASN A 53 10.69 26.58 8.88
CA ASN A 53 11.22 27.77 8.23
C ASN A 53 10.47 29.03 8.64
N VAL A 54 9.13 28.98 8.71
CA VAL A 54 8.30 30.08 9.21
C VAL A 54 8.66 30.40 10.65
N TYR A 55 8.74 29.40 11.52
CA TYR A 55 9.15 29.59 12.92
C TYR A 55 10.50 30.30 13.04
N ASN A 56 11.50 29.88 12.26
CA ASN A 56 12.83 30.50 12.29
C ASN A 56 12.84 31.94 11.79
N LYS A 57 11.92 32.30 10.88
CA LYS A 57 11.83 33.65 10.30
C LYS A 57 11.08 34.61 11.21
N THR A 58 9.96 34.17 11.79
CA THR A 58 9.06 35.08 12.52
C THR A 58 9.18 34.93 14.03
N GLY A 59 9.65 33.79 14.52
CA GLY A 59 9.72 33.48 15.95
C GLY A 59 8.34 33.27 16.60
N GLU A 60 7.27 33.40 15.83
CA GLU A 60 5.90 33.34 16.33
C GLU A 60 5.31 31.94 16.13
N ILE A 61 4.85 31.34 17.23
CA ILE A 61 4.21 30.02 17.19
C ILE A 61 2.87 30.09 16.43
N GLY A 62 2.16 31.21 16.51
CA GLY A 62 0.85 31.39 15.89
C GLY A 62 0.84 31.13 14.38
N GLU A 63 1.88 31.56 13.68
CA GLU A 63 2.02 31.37 12.22
C GLU A 63 2.39 29.94 11.83
N VAL A 64 2.90 29.15 12.77
CA VAL A 64 3.35 27.76 12.56
C VAL A 64 2.20 26.77 12.74
N ILE A 65 1.18 27.13 13.54
CA ILE A 65 0.01 26.30 13.86
C ILE A 65 -0.63 25.66 12.61
N PRO A 66 -0.89 26.40 11.50
CA PRO A 66 -1.48 25.79 10.31
C PRO A 66 -0.64 24.65 9.75
N TYR A 67 0.69 24.81 9.69
CA TYR A 67 1.60 23.78 9.18
C TYR A 67 1.61 22.53 10.07
N TRP A 68 1.50 22.70 11.39
CA TRP A 68 1.40 21.56 12.31
C TRP A 68 0.08 20.82 12.15
N ILE A 69 -1.04 21.54 12.01
CA ILE A 69 -2.35 20.93 11.73
C ILE A 69 -2.31 20.13 10.43
N PHE A 70 -1.79 20.72 9.35
CA PHE A 70 -1.64 20.02 8.07
C PHE A 70 -0.72 18.81 8.16
N SER A 71 0.37 18.89 8.92
CA SER A 71 1.26 17.76 9.16
C SER A 71 0.54 16.61 9.87
N MET A 72 -0.25 16.92 10.91
CA MET A 72 -1.06 15.91 11.60
C MET A 72 -2.11 15.27 10.70
N LEU A 73 -2.75 16.05 9.82
CA LEU A 73 -3.70 15.53 8.84
C LEU A 73 -3.04 14.63 7.80
N LEU A 74 -1.78 14.90 7.46
CA LEU A 74 -1.01 14.09 6.51
C LEU A 74 -0.42 12.82 7.13
N LEU A 75 -0.28 12.73 8.45
CA LEU A 75 0.22 11.51 9.11
C LEU A 75 -0.67 10.30 8.82
N THR A 76 -1.98 10.44 8.94
CA THR A 76 -2.94 9.36 8.72
C THR A 76 -2.86 8.74 7.31
N PRO A 77 -3.01 9.50 6.21
CA PRO A 77 -2.91 8.93 4.87
C PRO A 77 -1.49 8.40 4.57
N THR A 78 -0.45 9.03 5.10
CA THR A 78 0.93 8.55 4.97
C THR A 78 1.10 7.19 5.65
N ALA A 79 0.69 7.05 6.91
CA ALA A 79 0.74 5.80 7.66
C ALA A 79 -0.10 4.69 7.00
N CYS A 80 -1.30 5.02 6.51
CA CYS A 80 -2.12 4.08 5.75
C CYS A 80 -1.38 3.60 4.48
N SER A 81 -0.75 4.50 3.73
CA SER A 81 0.00 4.12 2.53
C SER A 81 1.16 3.18 2.82
N TYR A 82 1.89 3.39 3.93
CA TYR A 82 2.93 2.49 4.40
C TYR A 82 2.37 1.10 4.77
N TYR A 83 1.28 1.06 5.53
CA TYR A 83 0.64 -0.20 5.91
C TYR A 83 0.18 -1.01 4.70
N PHE A 84 -0.47 -0.36 3.72
CA PHE A 84 -0.93 -1.03 2.49
C PHE A 84 0.21 -1.46 1.57
N PHE A 85 1.36 -0.78 1.60
CA PHE A 85 2.54 -1.16 0.84
C PHE A 85 3.23 -2.37 1.48
N PHE A 86 3.49 -2.35 2.79
CA PHE A 86 4.19 -3.45 3.47
C PHE A 86 3.34 -4.72 3.63
N SER A 87 2.03 -4.60 3.80
CA SER A 87 1.12 -5.75 3.83
C SER A 87 1.11 -6.56 2.52
N PHE A 88 1.56 -5.97 1.40
CA PHE A 88 1.75 -6.71 0.15
C PHE A 88 2.98 -7.64 0.20
N PHE A 89 4.08 -7.19 0.81
CA PHE A 89 5.33 -7.95 0.89
C PHE A 89 5.40 -8.89 2.10
N GLN A 90 4.50 -8.72 3.07
CA GLN A 90 4.42 -9.54 4.27
C GLN A 90 3.04 -10.19 4.38
N PRO A 91 2.83 -11.40 3.83
CA PRO A 91 1.56 -12.13 3.95
C PRO A 91 1.17 -12.39 5.42
N ARG A 92 2.13 -12.37 6.37
CA ARG A 92 1.88 -12.45 7.81
C ARG A 92 1.04 -11.30 8.38
N LEU A 93 0.96 -10.16 7.70
CA LEU A 93 0.06 -9.04 8.07
C LEU A 93 -1.30 -9.16 7.38
N ARG A 94 -1.46 -10.08 6.43
CA ARG A 94 -2.68 -10.27 5.64
C ARG A 94 -3.69 -11.20 6.32
N ASN A 95 -3.21 -12.20 7.07
CA ASN A 95 -4.06 -13.17 7.76
C ASN A 95 -3.49 -13.52 9.14
N PRO A 96 -4.01 -12.94 10.25
CA PRO A 96 -3.49 -13.18 11.58
C PRO A 96 -3.91 -14.53 12.21
N TYR A 97 -4.33 -15.51 11.40
CA TYR A 97 -4.88 -16.79 11.86
C TYR A 97 -4.26 -18.02 11.18
N GLU A 98 -3.23 -17.86 10.34
CA GLU A 98 -2.61 -18.99 9.61
C GLU A 98 -1.57 -19.79 10.41
N TRP A 99 -1.36 -19.48 11.69
CA TRP A 99 -0.28 -20.05 12.52
C TRP A 99 -0.71 -21.19 13.45
N GLU A 100 -1.95 -21.66 13.38
CA GLU A 100 -2.45 -22.77 14.22
C GLU A 100 -2.46 -24.16 13.56
N ASN A 101 -1.78 -24.33 12.41
CA ASN A 101 -1.57 -25.65 11.79
C ASN A 101 -0.10 -26.07 11.80
#